data_AF-A0A7V9VX02-F1
#
_entry.id   AF-A0A7V9VX02-F1
#
_cell.length_a   1.000
_cell.length_b   1.000
_cell.length_c   1.000
_cell.angle_alpha   90.00
_cell.angle_beta   90.00
_cell.angle_gamma   90.00
#
_symmetry.space_group_name_H-M   'P 1'
#
loop_
_entity.id
_entity.type
_entity.pdbx_description
1 polymer ?
#
loop_
_entity_poly.entity_id
_entity_poly.type
_entity_poly.pdbx_seq_one_letter_code
_entity_poly.pdbx_strand_id
1 'polypeptide(L)'
;MQKERAPVSSWSARESHPIRVDSAEEQYAYMLARFGDPTGWNVVAQMFDLTADGRDLERVDIALQSGDAVRVAFTSMRDELFVDSPEEEESSVGFLDRAMESASAFSMANPPHHPGTLARFPVPSSTYANALSVPMPVLALDGGKRGLYAPPRFVVIEYGTSEAKGVGEFPGFDPEDWPPTRLGDWPPATLTNMHRLRLQGTIMRFSAVWNRVLKAWFAKEIMESPDLTADIREALDTRAMLDVPGFLPYYERLNPVFARWLTRHSTAG
;
A
#
# COMPACT_ATOMS: atom_id res chain seq x y z
N MET A 1 -16.83 -49.52 -14.65
CA MET A 1 -17.11 -49.04 -13.28
C MET A 1 -16.39 -47.72 -13.08
N GLN A 2 -17.07 -46.62 -13.42
CA GLN A 2 -16.61 -45.27 -13.07
C GLN A 2 -16.83 -45.09 -11.56
N LYS A 3 -15.77 -44.75 -10.83
CA LYS A 3 -15.90 -44.23 -9.46
C LYS A 3 -16.46 -42.82 -9.58
N GLU A 4 -17.76 -42.67 -9.37
CA GLU A 4 -18.37 -41.39 -9.00
C GLU A 4 -17.62 -40.86 -7.78
N ARG A 5 -16.89 -39.76 -7.95
CA ARG A 5 -16.43 -38.96 -6.82
C ARG A 5 -17.67 -38.33 -6.21
N ALA A 6 -17.93 -38.69 -4.96
CA ALA A 6 -18.99 -38.07 -4.16
C ALA A 6 -18.84 -36.54 -4.19
N PRO A 7 -19.95 -35.78 -4.24
CA PRO A 7 -19.90 -34.33 -4.12
C PRO A 7 -19.29 -33.98 -2.76
N VAL A 8 -18.22 -33.19 -2.77
CA VAL A 8 -17.55 -32.75 -1.55
C VAL A 8 -18.57 -31.96 -0.74
N SER A 9 -18.91 -32.48 0.45
CA SER A 9 -19.95 -31.97 1.32
C SER A 9 -19.71 -30.52 1.73
N SER A 10 -20.76 -29.69 1.62
CA SER A 10 -20.99 -28.41 2.32
C SER A 10 -19.74 -27.68 2.82
N TRP A 11 -18.99 -27.08 1.89
CA TRP A 11 -17.99 -26.07 2.21
C TRP A 11 -18.72 -24.77 2.57
N SER A 12 -18.76 -24.42 3.86
CA SER A 12 -19.24 -23.11 4.32
C SER A 12 -18.07 -22.14 4.44
N ALA A 13 -17.39 -21.91 3.31
CA ALA A 13 -16.37 -20.88 3.24
C ALA A 13 -17.04 -19.52 3.52
N ARG A 14 -16.49 -18.74 4.44
CA ARG A 14 -16.94 -17.35 4.65
C ARG A 14 -16.62 -16.57 3.37
N GLU A 15 -17.64 -16.01 2.74
CA GLU A 15 -17.49 -15.19 1.54
C GLU A 15 -17.00 -13.78 1.95
N SER A 16 -15.87 -13.36 1.38
CA SER A 16 -15.38 -12.00 1.54
C SER A 16 -16.13 -11.04 0.61
N HIS A 17 -16.17 -9.75 0.94
CA HIS A 17 -16.43 -8.74 -0.09
C HIS A 17 -15.40 -8.91 -1.23
N PRO A 18 -15.81 -8.67 -2.50
CA PRO A 18 -14.88 -8.77 -3.62
C PRO A 18 -13.70 -7.80 -3.45
N ILE A 19 -12.51 -8.29 -3.76
CA ILE A 19 -11.25 -7.57 -3.66
C ILE A 19 -10.85 -7.09 -5.05
N ARG A 20 -10.69 -5.79 -5.21
CA ARG A 20 -10.22 -5.22 -6.48
C ARG A 20 -8.74 -5.52 -6.69
N VAL A 21 -8.42 -5.93 -7.92
CA VAL A 21 -7.08 -6.25 -8.37
C VAL A 21 -6.89 -5.81 -9.83
N ASP A 22 -5.70 -5.30 -10.14
CA ASP A 22 -5.33 -4.90 -11.50
C ASP A 22 -4.56 -5.99 -12.28
N SER A 23 -4.04 -6.98 -11.57
CA SER A 23 -3.11 -7.97 -12.12
C SER A 23 -3.07 -9.26 -11.30
N ALA A 24 -2.59 -10.34 -11.92
CA ALA A 24 -2.31 -11.60 -11.23
C ALA A 24 -1.20 -11.43 -10.17
N GLU A 25 -0.27 -10.48 -10.37
CA GLU A 25 0.74 -10.11 -9.39
C GLU A 25 0.10 -9.53 -8.13
N GLU A 26 -0.86 -8.62 -8.28
CA GLU A 26 -1.59 -8.06 -7.15
C GLU A 26 -2.45 -9.11 -6.42
N GLN A 27 -3.13 -10.00 -7.17
CA GLN A 27 -3.84 -11.13 -6.56
C GLN A 27 -2.91 -11.97 -5.69
N TYR A 28 -1.74 -12.34 -6.21
CA TYR A 28 -0.76 -13.11 -5.46
C TYR A 28 -0.22 -12.33 -4.25
N ALA A 29 0.02 -11.03 -4.39
CA ALA A 29 0.41 -10.16 -3.28
C ALA A 29 -0.65 -10.13 -2.15
N TYR A 30 -1.94 -10.02 -2.52
CA TYR A 30 -3.05 -10.13 -1.56
C TYR A 30 -3.02 -11.47 -0.83
N MET A 31 -2.86 -12.58 -1.56
CA MET A 31 -2.80 -13.93 -1.00
C MET A 31 -1.64 -14.08 0.00
N LEU A 32 -0.46 -13.59 -0.35
CA LEU A 32 0.71 -13.58 0.54
C LEU A 32 0.48 -12.69 1.78
N ALA A 33 -0.07 -11.50 1.60
CA ALA A 33 -0.35 -10.57 2.71
C ALA A 33 -1.33 -11.18 3.72
N ARG A 34 -2.37 -11.85 3.20
CA ARG A 34 -3.48 -12.40 3.98
C ARG A 34 -3.16 -13.74 4.61
N PHE A 35 -2.61 -14.68 3.85
CA PHE A 35 -2.45 -16.09 4.24
C PHE A 35 -0.99 -16.45 4.54
N GLY A 36 -0.03 -15.59 4.19
CA GLY A 36 1.39 -15.82 4.44
C GLY A 36 2.03 -16.76 3.42
N ASP A 37 2.94 -17.60 3.89
CA ASP A 37 3.73 -18.49 3.05
C ASP A 37 2.84 -19.43 2.20
N PRO A 38 3.08 -19.58 0.88
CA PRO A 38 2.32 -20.46 0.01
C PRO A 38 2.30 -21.93 0.44
N THR A 39 3.27 -22.39 1.23
CA THR A 39 3.23 -23.75 1.80
C THR A 39 2.07 -23.92 2.78
N GLY A 40 1.61 -22.83 3.41
CA GLY A 40 0.55 -22.80 4.41
C GLY A 40 -0.87 -22.83 3.86
N TRP A 41 -1.06 -22.73 2.54
CA TRP A 41 -2.37 -22.67 1.90
C TRP A 41 -2.35 -23.23 0.48
N ASN A 42 -3.48 -23.73 -0.02
CA ASN A 42 -3.61 -24.25 -1.38
C ASN A 42 -4.88 -23.74 -2.04
N VAL A 43 -4.80 -23.38 -3.32
CA VAL A 43 -5.98 -23.12 -4.15
C VAL A 43 -6.59 -24.47 -4.52
N VAL A 44 -7.84 -24.69 -4.09
CA VAL A 44 -8.59 -25.93 -4.30
C VAL A 44 -9.50 -25.83 -5.51
N ALA A 45 -10.10 -24.66 -5.71
CA ALA A 45 -10.92 -24.36 -6.87
C ALA A 45 -10.78 -22.88 -7.25
N GLN A 46 -10.93 -22.61 -8.55
CA GLN A 46 -10.96 -21.28 -9.12
C GLN A 46 -12.11 -21.25 -10.13
N MET A 47 -12.97 -20.25 -10.03
CA MET A 47 -14.17 -20.11 -10.86
C MET A 47 -14.28 -18.67 -11.34
N PHE A 48 -14.78 -18.48 -12.54
CA PHE A 48 -15.08 -17.17 -13.11
C PHE A 48 -16.59 -17.03 -13.25
N ASP A 49 -17.12 -15.90 -12.82
CA ASP A 49 -18.53 -15.51 -12.85
C ASP A 49 -18.62 -14.02 -13.17
N LEU A 50 -19.83 -13.49 -13.19
CA LEU A 50 -20.09 -12.05 -13.28
C LEU A 50 -20.71 -11.55 -11.98
N THR A 51 -20.34 -10.35 -11.57
CA THR A 51 -21.06 -9.60 -10.54
C THR A 51 -22.47 -9.22 -11.03
N ALA A 52 -23.34 -8.76 -10.13
CA ALA A 52 -24.71 -8.35 -10.48
C ALA A 52 -24.76 -7.19 -11.49
N ASP A 53 -23.71 -6.38 -11.55
CA ASP A 53 -23.51 -5.28 -12.50
C ASP A 53 -22.71 -5.70 -13.76
N GLY A 54 -22.40 -6.99 -13.92
CA GLY A 54 -21.81 -7.55 -15.14
C GLY A 54 -20.29 -7.45 -15.23
N ARG A 55 -19.59 -7.14 -14.14
CA ARG A 55 -18.11 -7.13 -14.07
C ARG A 55 -17.57 -8.54 -13.83
N ASP A 56 -16.35 -8.79 -14.30
CA ASP A 56 -15.65 -10.05 -14.04
C ASP A 56 -15.48 -10.28 -12.54
N LEU A 57 -15.92 -11.46 -12.08
CA LEU A 57 -15.79 -11.92 -10.70
C LEU A 57 -15.07 -13.26 -10.69
N GLU A 58 -13.85 -13.27 -10.19
CA GLU A 58 -13.08 -14.48 -9.96
C GLU A 58 -13.27 -14.94 -8.51
N ARG A 59 -13.68 -16.20 -8.29
CA ARG A 59 -13.78 -16.81 -6.96
C ARG A 59 -12.72 -17.88 -6.79
N VAL A 60 -11.93 -17.75 -5.73
CA VAL A 60 -10.84 -18.66 -5.38
C VAL A 60 -11.15 -19.31 -4.03
N ASP A 61 -11.29 -20.63 -4.03
CA ASP A 61 -11.44 -21.43 -2.82
C ASP A 61 -10.06 -21.88 -2.33
N ILE A 62 -9.77 -21.55 -1.07
CA ILE A 62 -8.47 -21.73 -0.44
C ILE A 62 -8.63 -22.67 0.75
N ALA A 63 -7.84 -23.73 0.78
CA ALA A 63 -7.67 -24.57 1.96
C ALA A 63 -6.41 -24.15 2.71
N LEU A 64 -6.56 -23.84 3.99
CA LEU A 64 -5.45 -23.52 4.90
C LEU A 64 -4.93 -24.81 5.54
N GLN A 65 -3.63 -24.85 5.88
CA GLN A 65 -3.05 -25.96 6.63
C GLN A 65 -3.70 -26.18 8.01
N SER A 66 -4.35 -25.16 8.58
CA SER A 66 -5.14 -25.29 9.81
C SER A 66 -6.36 -26.20 9.66
N GLY A 67 -6.74 -26.55 8.43
CA GLY A 67 -7.98 -27.26 8.10
C GLY A 67 -9.14 -26.31 7.78
N ASP A 68 -8.95 -25.01 7.95
CA ASP A 68 -9.96 -24.00 7.59
C ASP A 68 -10.05 -23.80 6.08
N ALA A 69 -11.21 -23.37 5.63
CA ALA A 69 -11.49 -23.03 4.24
C ALA A 69 -11.96 -21.58 4.11
N VAL A 70 -11.42 -20.87 3.12
CA VAL A 70 -11.76 -19.48 2.83
C VAL A 70 -12.07 -19.33 1.34
N ARG A 71 -13.11 -18.57 1.02
CA ARG A 71 -13.43 -18.18 -0.36
C ARG A 71 -13.10 -16.70 -0.50
N VAL A 72 -12.20 -16.39 -1.43
CA VAL A 72 -11.86 -15.02 -1.78
C VAL A 72 -12.46 -14.73 -3.14
N ALA A 73 -13.12 -13.58 -3.26
CA ALA A 73 -13.61 -13.08 -4.53
C ALA A 73 -12.72 -11.92 -4.99
N PHE A 74 -12.33 -11.90 -6.26
CA PHE A 74 -11.57 -10.83 -6.91
C PHE A 74 -12.38 -10.22 -8.03
N THR A 75 -12.33 -8.90 -8.17
CA THR A 75 -12.90 -8.17 -9.30
C THR A 75 -11.80 -7.48 -10.08
N SER A 76 -11.87 -7.59 -11.41
CA SER A 76 -10.91 -6.96 -12.33
C SER A 76 -11.15 -5.46 -12.43
N MET A 77 -10.08 -4.69 -12.40
CA MET A 77 -10.09 -3.24 -12.67
C MET A 77 -10.15 -2.89 -14.15
N ARG A 78 -9.91 -3.85 -15.06
CA ARG A 78 -9.62 -3.57 -16.48
C ARG A 78 -10.74 -2.84 -17.21
N ASP A 79 -11.99 -2.98 -16.78
CA ASP A 79 -13.14 -2.40 -17.49
C ASP A 79 -13.59 -1.03 -16.96
N GLU A 80 -13.11 -0.57 -15.79
CA GLU A 80 -13.68 0.63 -15.13
C GLU A 80 -12.90 1.93 -15.37
N LEU A 81 -11.65 1.86 -15.83
CA LEU A 81 -10.76 3.04 -15.89
C LEU A 81 -10.09 3.29 -17.25
N PHE A 82 -10.32 2.47 -18.28
CA PHE A 82 -9.58 2.56 -19.54
C PHE A 82 -10.50 2.67 -20.77
N VAL A 83 -10.87 3.91 -21.10
CA VAL A 83 -11.09 4.31 -22.49
C VAL A 83 -9.73 4.73 -23.04
N ASP A 84 -9.15 3.90 -23.91
CA ASP A 84 -8.01 4.18 -24.80
C ASP A 84 -6.75 4.84 -24.18
N SER A 85 -5.87 4.03 -23.57
CA SER A 85 -4.43 4.29 -23.67
C SER A 85 -3.62 2.99 -23.78
N PRO A 86 -2.90 2.78 -24.91
CA PRO A 86 -2.11 1.58 -25.16
C PRO A 86 -0.67 1.66 -24.61
N GLU A 87 -0.35 2.64 -23.77
CA GLU A 87 0.91 2.63 -23.05
C GLU A 87 0.82 1.57 -21.95
N GLU A 88 1.82 0.68 -21.89
CA GLU A 88 1.95 -0.35 -20.87
C GLU A 88 1.72 0.28 -19.48
N GLU A 89 0.50 0.18 -18.97
CA GLU A 89 0.17 0.68 -17.65
C GLU A 89 1.05 -0.06 -16.67
N GLU A 90 1.98 0.70 -16.11
CA GLU A 90 2.94 0.17 -15.17
C GLU A 90 2.17 -0.39 -13.97
N SER A 91 2.43 -1.67 -13.65
CA SER A 91 1.79 -2.38 -12.52
C SER A 91 1.71 -1.47 -11.30
N SER A 92 0.51 -1.29 -10.73
CA SER A 92 0.30 -0.39 -9.59
C SER A 92 1.19 -0.78 -8.40
N VAL A 93 1.62 -2.05 -8.35
CA VAL A 93 2.55 -2.59 -7.36
C VAL A 93 3.92 -1.89 -7.40
N GLY A 94 4.45 -1.58 -8.59
CA GLY A 94 5.82 -1.06 -8.75
C GLY A 94 5.96 0.45 -8.63
N PHE A 95 4.85 1.21 -8.70
CA PHE A 95 4.89 2.67 -8.73
C PHE A 95 5.49 3.30 -7.47
N LEU A 96 5.09 2.84 -6.29
CA LEU A 96 5.62 3.43 -5.05
C LEU A 96 7.11 3.16 -4.86
N ASP A 97 7.59 1.99 -5.26
CA ASP A 97 8.99 1.63 -5.10
C ASP A 97 9.87 2.55 -5.96
N ARG A 98 9.52 2.75 -7.24
CA ARG A 98 10.21 3.71 -8.11
C ARG A 98 10.15 5.13 -7.56
N ALA A 99 8.98 5.56 -7.09
CA ALA A 99 8.82 6.88 -6.47
C ALA A 99 9.76 7.10 -5.27
N MET A 100 9.83 6.11 -4.37
CA MET A 100 10.69 6.15 -3.18
C MET A 100 12.18 6.02 -3.53
N GLU A 101 12.52 5.23 -4.55
CA GLU A 101 13.88 5.11 -5.09
C GLU A 101 14.35 6.42 -5.71
N SER A 102 13.55 7.03 -6.58
CA SER A 102 13.81 8.35 -7.16
C SER A 102 13.99 9.42 -6.10
N ALA A 103 13.12 9.45 -5.09
CA ALA A 103 13.25 10.36 -3.96
C ALA A 103 14.54 10.15 -3.17
N SER A 104 14.91 8.88 -2.92
CA SER A 104 16.15 8.54 -2.22
C SER A 104 17.39 8.97 -3.02
N ALA A 105 17.43 8.66 -4.32
CA ALA A 105 18.50 9.06 -5.22
C ALA A 105 18.66 10.59 -5.27
N PHE A 106 17.54 11.30 -5.42
CA PHE A 106 17.56 12.76 -5.44
C PHE A 106 18.00 13.36 -4.10
N SER A 107 17.54 12.80 -2.97
CA SER A 107 17.94 13.26 -1.63
C SER A 107 19.43 13.03 -1.32
N MET A 108 20.05 12.00 -1.91
CA MET A 108 21.49 11.76 -1.81
C MET A 108 22.30 12.74 -2.66
N ALA A 109 21.81 13.09 -3.85
CA ALA A 109 22.47 14.02 -4.76
C ALA A 109 22.36 15.50 -4.31
N ASN A 110 21.39 15.82 -3.46
CA ASN A 110 21.11 17.20 -3.03
C ASN A 110 21.36 17.36 -1.50
N PRO A 111 22.54 17.89 -1.10
CA PRO A 111 22.86 18.12 0.30
C PRO A 111 21.98 19.23 0.94
N PRO A 112 21.85 19.26 2.28
CA PRO A 112 22.57 18.44 3.26
C PRO A 112 22.07 16.99 3.32
N HIS A 113 22.98 16.03 3.20
CA HIS A 113 22.62 14.61 3.35
C HIS A 113 22.66 14.19 4.82
N HIS A 114 21.60 13.53 5.28
CA HIS A 114 21.56 12.92 6.60
C HIS A 114 21.79 11.40 6.48
N PRO A 115 22.90 10.86 7.01
CA PRO A 115 23.16 9.43 6.99
C PRO A 115 21.97 8.64 7.56
N GLY A 116 21.62 7.53 6.92
CA GLY A 116 20.48 6.71 7.32
C GLY A 116 19.12 7.25 6.86
N THR A 117 19.08 8.22 5.95
CA THR A 117 17.82 8.67 5.34
C THR A 117 17.07 7.48 4.70
N LEU A 118 15.79 7.29 5.04
CA LEU A 118 14.93 6.22 4.56
C LEU A 118 13.64 6.81 4.00
N ALA A 119 13.41 6.75 2.69
CA ALA A 119 12.15 7.19 2.11
C ALA A 119 10.95 6.44 2.72
N ARG A 120 9.88 7.17 2.99
CA ARG A 120 8.59 6.62 3.44
C ARG A 120 7.49 6.91 2.44
N PHE A 121 6.29 6.43 2.74
CA PHE A 121 5.19 6.40 1.78
C PHE A 121 4.85 7.80 1.26
N PRO A 122 4.79 8.00 -0.06
CA PRO A 122 4.46 9.29 -0.62
C PRO A 122 3.03 9.71 -0.30
N VAL A 123 2.80 11.00 -0.11
CA VAL A 123 1.47 11.62 -0.09
C VAL A 123 1.38 12.71 -1.16
N PRO A 124 0.20 13.08 -1.66
CA PRO A 124 0.08 14.19 -2.60
C PRO A 124 0.68 15.48 -2.02
N SER A 125 1.50 16.16 -2.79
CA SER A 125 2.10 17.43 -2.39
C SER A 125 1.03 18.52 -2.27
N SER A 126 1.06 19.31 -1.19
CA SER A 126 0.22 20.52 -1.09
C SER A 126 0.72 21.69 -1.94
N THR A 127 1.98 21.66 -2.34
CA THR A 127 2.68 22.81 -2.93
C THR A 127 2.83 22.68 -4.45
N TYR A 128 2.96 21.46 -4.94
CA TYR A 128 3.17 21.18 -6.36
C TYR A 128 1.97 20.40 -6.92
N ALA A 129 1.35 20.93 -7.97
CA ALA A 129 0.31 20.22 -8.68
C ALA A 129 0.85 18.91 -9.29
N ASN A 130 0.00 17.88 -9.28
CA ASN A 130 0.30 16.54 -9.79
C ASN A 130 1.60 15.91 -9.24
N ALA A 131 1.96 16.22 -7.99
CA ALA A 131 3.21 15.75 -7.41
C ALA A 131 2.99 15.04 -6.08
N LEU A 132 3.97 14.23 -5.69
CA LEU A 132 4.04 13.53 -4.41
C LEU A 132 5.14 14.13 -3.54
N SER A 133 4.86 14.30 -2.26
CA SER A 133 5.83 14.57 -1.22
C SER A 133 6.21 13.26 -0.52
N VAL A 134 7.48 12.89 -0.62
CA VAL A 134 8.10 11.70 -0.01
C VAL A 134 8.87 12.14 1.24
N PRO A 135 8.37 11.88 2.45
CA PRO A 135 9.10 12.26 3.65
C PRO A 135 10.32 11.36 3.87
N MET A 136 11.39 11.95 4.40
CA MET A 136 12.73 11.36 4.46
C MET A 136 13.25 11.28 5.90
N PRO A 137 12.70 10.39 6.76
CA PRO A 137 13.22 10.15 8.11
C PRO A 137 14.62 9.62 8.15
N VAL A 138 15.20 9.72 9.33
CA VAL A 138 16.51 9.16 9.64
C VAL A 138 16.31 7.83 10.38
N LEU A 139 16.92 6.77 9.86
CA LEU A 139 17.11 5.51 10.56
C LEU A 139 18.46 5.54 11.26
N ALA A 140 18.45 5.49 12.60
CA ALA A 140 19.67 5.50 13.40
C ALA A 140 19.63 4.47 14.54
N LEU A 141 20.78 4.25 15.17
CA LEU A 141 20.91 3.44 16.38
C LEU A 141 20.95 4.33 17.61
N ASP A 142 20.16 3.98 18.62
CA ASP A 142 20.16 4.61 19.94
C ASP A 142 20.07 3.54 21.03
N GLY A 143 21.03 3.58 21.97
CA GLY A 143 21.16 2.56 23.02
C GLY A 143 21.27 1.12 22.49
N GLY A 144 21.80 0.93 21.27
CA GLY A 144 21.91 -0.39 20.62
C GLY A 144 20.64 -0.88 19.91
N LYS A 145 19.58 -0.07 19.84
CA LYS A 145 18.34 -0.38 19.12
C LYS A 145 18.15 0.55 17.93
N ARG A 146 17.65 0.01 16.82
CA ARG A 146 17.28 0.80 15.64
C ARG A 146 16.00 1.59 15.94
N GLY A 147 16.01 2.87 15.58
CA GLY A 147 14.86 3.76 15.72
C GLY A 147 14.66 4.59 14.46
N LEU A 148 13.39 4.95 14.21
CA LEU A 148 13.04 5.91 13.18
C LEU A 148 12.93 7.30 13.84
N TYR A 149 13.57 8.29 13.24
CA TYR A 149 13.62 9.66 13.73
C TYR A 149 12.90 10.60 12.77
N ALA A 150 12.41 11.71 13.31
CA ALA A 150 11.65 12.71 12.59
C ALA A 150 12.34 13.09 11.26
N PRO A 151 11.58 13.18 10.16
CA PRO A 151 12.13 13.60 8.88
C PRO A 151 12.64 15.05 8.96
N PRO A 152 13.93 15.30 8.72
CA PRO A 152 14.42 16.67 8.52
C PRO A 152 13.85 17.29 7.24
N ARG A 153 13.57 16.44 6.24
CA ARG A 153 13.18 16.86 4.89
C ARG A 153 12.19 15.93 4.24
N PHE A 154 11.64 16.39 3.12
CA PHE A 154 10.88 15.61 2.17
C PHE A 154 11.38 15.92 0.75
N VAL A 155 11.24 14.97 -0.15
CA VAL A 155 11.49 15.16 -1.58
C VAL A 155 10.16 15.27 -2.29
N VAL A 156 10.07 16.15 -3.27
CA VAL A 156 8.92 16.24 -4.16
C VAL A 156 9.25 15.56 -5.48
N ILE A 157 8.39 14.66 -5.94
CA ILE A 157 8.49 14.00 -7.24
C ILE A 157 7.19 14.18 -8.03
N GLU A 158 7.25 14.16 -9.35
CA GLU A 158 6.06 14.16 -10.22
C GLU A 158 5.31 12.82 -10.12
N TYR A 159 3.98 12.89 -10.03
CA TYR A 159 3.13 11.71 -10.06
C TYR A 159 3.08 11.13 -11.48
N GLY A 160 3.20 9.80 -11.60
CA GLY A 160 3.31 9.11 -12.89
C GLY A 160 4.76 8.94 -13.36
N THR A 161 5.51 10.03 -13.54
CA THR A 161 6.89 9.94 -14.08
C THR A 161 7.96 9.67 -13.02
N SER A 162 7.67 9.92 -11.74
CA SER A 162 8.64 9.87 -10.63
C SER A 162 9.85 10.79 -10.81
N GLU A 163 9.74 11.83 -11.65
CA GLU A 163 10.79 12.83 -11.84
C GLU A 163 10.88 13.74 -10.61
N ALA A 164 12.08 13.96 -10.08
CA ALA A 164 12.28 14.81 -8.91
C ALA A 164 12.05 16.29 -9.24
N LYS A 165 11.21 16.96 -8.46
CA LYS A 165 10.89 18.39 -8.56
C LYS A 165 11.65 19.26 -7.56
N GLY A 166 12.05 18.71 -6.43
CA GLY A 166 12.75 19.49 -5.40
C GLY A 166 12.85 18.81 -4.04
N VAL A 167 13.50 19.50 -3.10
CA VAL A 167 13.60 19.12 -1.68
C VAL A 167 12.98 20.22 -0.85
N GLY A 168 12.25 19.85 0.21
CA GLY A 168 11.77 20.78 1.22
C GLY A 168 12.13 20.30 2.62
N GLU A 169 12.16 21.21 3.58
CA GLU A 169 12.44 20.91 4.99
C GLU A 169 11.14 20.87 5.79
N PHE A 170 11.11 20.04 6.84
CA PHE A 170 9.99 20.07 7.76
C PHE A 170 10.12 21.27 8.71
N PRO A 171 9.04 22.05 8.91
CA PRO A 171 9.06 23.16 9.87
C PRO A 171 9.45 22.68 11.27
N GLY A 172 10.42 23.37 11.88
CA GLY A 172 10.94 23.05 13.21
C GLY A 172 12.05 22.00 13.24
N PHE A 173 12.58 21.58 12.09
CA PHE A 173 13.87 20.89 12.05
C PHE A 173 14.98 21.88 12.45
N ASP A 174 15.77 21.51 13.45
CA ASP A 174 16.97 22.23 13.87
C ASP A 174 18.19 21.34 13.58
N PRO A 175 19.09 21.74 12.66
CA PRO A 175 20.29 20.94 12.37
C PRO A 175 21.26 20.87 13.55
N GLU A 176 21.17 21.79 14.53
CA GLU A 176 22.01 21.79 15.72
C GLU A 176 21.49 20.85 16.82
N ASP A 177 20.20 20.48 16.79
CA ASP A 177 19.57 19.55 17.74
C ASP A 177 19.51 18.12 17.16
N TRP A 178 20.67 17.45 17.14
CA TRP A 178 20.84 16.12 16.58
C TRP A 178 21.00 15.02 17.65
N PRO A 179 20.32 13.86 17.53
CA PRO A 179 19.42 13.46 16.45
C PRO A 179 18.02 14.13 16.57
N PRO A 180 17.24 14.19 15.47
CA PRO A 180 15.86 14.67 15.51
C PRO A 180 15.01 13.90 16.53
N THR A 181 13.77 14.30 16.77
CA THR A 181 12.88 13.57 17.68
C THR A 181 12.69 12.11 17.26
N ARG A 182 12.88 11.16 18.20
CA ARG A 182 12.61 9.73 17.97
C ARG A 182 11.10 9.48 17.81
N LEU A 183 10.71 8.80 16.74
CA LEU A 183 9.31 8.49 16.41
C LEU A 183 8.88 7.08 16.85
N GLY A 184 9.83 6.16 17.00
CA GLY A 184 9.57 4.80 17.46
C GLY A 184 10.69 3.83 17.11
N ASP A 185 10.53 2.58 17.55
CA ASP A 185 11.42 1.47 17.21
C ASP A 185 11.30 1.13 15.71
N TRP A 186 12.41 0.72 15.10
CA TRP A 186 12.43 0.26 13.71
C TRP A 186 13.06 -1.14 13.59
N PRO A 187 12.42 -2.09 12.88
CA PRO A 187 11.10 -2.00 12.26
C PRO A 187 9.97 -1.90 13.30
N PRO A 188 8.75 -1.44 12.93
CA PRO A 188 7.59 -1.46 13.81
C PRO A 188 7.34 -2.86 14.40
N ALA A 189 6.80 -2.91 15.62
CA ALA A 189 6.58 -4.17 16.36
C ALA A 189 5.70 -5.18 15.60
N THR A 190 4.77 -4.67 14.78
CA THR A 190 3.93 -5.43 13.85
C THR A 190 4.72 -6.24 12.82
N LEU A 191 5.95 -5.83 12.51
CA LEU A 191 6.80 -6.47 11.50
C LEU A 191 7.87 -7.39 12.10
N THR A 192 8.18 -7.28 13.39
CA THR A 192 9.35 -7.94 14.01
C THR A 192 9.36 -9.46 13.83
N ASN A 193 8.18 -10.10 13.81
CA ASN A 193 8.02 -11.54 13.63
C ASN A 193 7.28 -11.91 12.34
N MET A 194 7.14 -10.96 11.41
CA MET A 194 6.44 -11.21 10.16
C MET A 194 7.34 -12.03 9.21
N HIS A 195 6.79 -13.13 8.67
CA HIS A 195 7.50 -13.92 7.67
C HIS A 195 7.82 -13.08 6.43
N ARG A 196 9.00 -13.28 5.82
CA ARG A 196 9.49 -12.48 4.68
C ARG A 196 8.50 -12.43 3.51
N LEU A 197 7.94 -13.57 3.11
CA LEU A 197 6.99 -13.61 1.99
C LEU A 197 5.69 -12.86 2.30
N ARG A 198 5.25 -12.91 3.56
CA ARG A 198 4.09 -12.13 4.01
C ARG A 198 4.38 -10.64 3.95
N LEU A 199 5.55 -10.21 4.46
CA LEU A 199 5.98 -8.81 4.40
C LEU A 199 6.05 -8.32 2.96
N GLN A 200 6.64 -9.11 2.05
CA GLN A 200 6.70 -8.78 0.63
C GLN A 200 5.29 -8.61 0.04
N GLY A 201 4.40 -9.57 0.27
CA GLY A 201 3.00 -9.47 -0.18
C GLY A 201 2.28 -8.26 0.40
N THR A 202 2.50 -7.95 1.68
CA THR A 202 1.92 -6.77 2.35
C THR A 202 2.43 -5.47 1.74
N ILE A 203 3.72 -5.35 1.44
CA ILE A 203 4.29 -4.16 0.77
C ILE A 203 3.71 -4.04 -0.64
N MET A 204 3.70 -5.11 -1.43
CA MET A 204 3.16 -5.10 -2.79
C MET A 204 1.68 -4.72 -2.82
N ARG A 205 0.88 -5.31 -1.93
CA ARG A 205 -0.55 -5.00 -1.80
C ARG A 205 -0.76 -3.55 -1.35
N PHE A 206 0.01 -3.08 -0.37
CA PHE A 206 -0.03 -1.67 0.02
C PHE A 206 0.28 -0.75 -1.15
N SER A 207 1.31 -1.06 -1.95
CA SER A 207 1.69 -0.26 -3.10
C SER A 207 0.57 -0.15 -4.13
N ALA A 208 -0.08 -1.26 -4.47
CA ALA A 208 -1.20 -1.25 -5.41
C ALA A 208 -2.40 -0.45 -4.89
N VAL A 209 -2.84 -0.73 -3.66
CA VAL A 209 -3.99 -0.05 -3.05
C VAL A 209 -3.71 1.44 -2.87
N TRP A 210 -2.54 1.80 -2.34
CA TRP A 210 -2.17 3.19 -2.12
C TRP A 210 -2.02 3.96 -3.44
N ASN A 211 -1.49 3.33 -4.50
CA ASN A 211 -1.47 3.94 -5.82
C ASN A 211 -2.89 4.22 -6.35
N ARG A 212 -3.85 3.30 -6.15
CA ARG A 212 -5.26 3.57 -6.49
C ARG A 212 -5.83 4.75 -5.70
N VAL A 213 -5.52 4.86 -4.41
CA VAL A 213 -5.90 6.02 -3.58
C VAL A 213 -5.29 7.32 -4.13
N LEU A 214 -4.03 7.30 -4.58
CA LEU A 214 -3.37 8.44 -5.21
C LEU A 214 -4.00 8.79 -6.57
N LYS A 215 -4.27 7.79 -7.44
CA LYS A 215 -4.97 7.97 -8.72
C LYS A 215 -6.31 8.67 -8.51
N ALA A 216 -7.14 8.16 -7.59
CA ALA A 216 -8.45 8.73 -7.26
C ALA A 216 -8.35 10.18 -6.75
N TRP A 217 -7.35 10.48 -5.91
CA TRP A 217 -7.10 11.83 -5.45
C TRP A 217 -6.78 12.80 -6.59
N PHE A 218 -5.85 12.43 -7.49
CA PHE A 218 -5.45 13.30 -8.61
C PHE A 218 -6.54 13.43 -9.68
N ALA A 219 -7.32 12.38 -9.91
CA ALA A 219 -8.50 12.41 -10.77
C ALA A 219 -9.66 13.23 -10.18
N LYS A 220 -9.55 13.64 -8.90
CA LYS A 220 -10.62 14.33 -8.14
C LYS A 220 -11.92 13.51 -8.11
N GLU A 221 -11.79 12.18 -8.02
CA GLU A 221 -12.95 11.29 -7.97
C GLU A 221 -13.87 11.66 -6.80
N ILE A 222 -15.18 11.64 -7.08
CA ILE A 222 -16.22 12.02 -6.13
C ILE A 222 -16.54 10.83 -5.21
N MET A 223 -16.79 11.18 -3.95
CA MET A 223 -17.00 10.40 -2.71
C MET A 223 -17.83 9.09 -2.75
N GLU A 224 -18.43 8.68 -3.87
CA GLU A 224 -19.55 7.73 -3.86
C GLU A 224 -19.18 6.29 -4.25
N SER A 225 -17.92 5.99 -4.53
CA SER A 225 -17.48 4.62 -4.84
C SER A 225 -17.22 3.81 -3.56
N PRO A 226 -18.01 2.74 -3.27
CA PRO A 226 -17.74 1.83 -2.16
C PRO A 226 -16.36 1.18 -2.27
N ASP A 227 -15.91 0.98 -3.51
CA ASP A 227 -14.63 0.39 -3.86
C ASP A 227 -13.46 1.28 -3.42
N LEU A 228 -13.56 2.60 -3.64
CA LEU A 228 -12.56 3.56 -3.15
C LEU A 228 -12.53 3.61 -1.62
N THR A 229 -13.68 3.48 -0.96
CA THR A 229 -13.75 3.43 0.51
C THR A 229 -13.04 2.20 1.05
N ALA A 230 -13.20 1.04 0.41
CA ALA A 230 -12.49 -0.18 0.77
C ALA A 230 -10.98 -0.06 0.57
N ASP A 231 -10.53 0.47 -0.58
CA ASP A 231 -9.11 0.71 -0.85
C ASP A 231 -8.50 1.69 0.18
N ILE A 232 -9.18 2.78 0.53
CA ILE A 232 -8.69 3.73 1.55
C ILE A 232 -8.54 3.05 2.91
N ARG A 233 -9.53 2.26 3.34
CA ARG A 233 -9.46 1.53 4.63
C ARG A 233 -8.29 0.54 4.64
N GLU A 234 -8.17 -0.27 3.60
CA GLU A 234 -7.10 -1.26 3.50
C GLU A 234 -5.71 -0.60 3.47
N ALA A 235 -5.54 0.50 2.74
CA ALA A 235 -4.27 1.22 2.72
C ALA A 235 -3.91 1.83 4.07
N LEU A 236 -4.89 2.42 4.78
CA LEU A 236 -4.66 3.01 6.10
C LEU A 236 -4.31 1.95 7.15
N ASP A 237 -5.01 0.81 7.15
CA ASP A 237 -4.72 -0.33 8.03
C ASP A 237 -3.33 -0.90 7.74
N THR A 238 -2.99 -1.05 6.46
CA THR A 238 -1.70 -1.59 6.06
C THR A 238 -0.56 -0.60 6.34
N ARG A 239 -0.77 0.71 6.18
CA ARG A 239 0.18 1.73 6.61
C ARG A 239 0.43 1.68 8.12
N ALA A 240 -0.62 1.52 8.92
CA ALA A 240 -0.48 1.40 10.38
C ALA A 240 0.32 0.16 10.80
N MET A 241 0.34 -0.87 9.95
CA MET A 241 1.20 -2.05 10.12
C MET A 241 2.64 -1.83 9.65
N LEU A 242 2.85 -1.09 8.54
CA LEU A 242 4.15 -0.93 7.91
C LEU A 242 4.98 0.28 8.41
N ASP A 243 4.38 1.19 9.19
CA ASP A 243 5.04 2.40 9.69
C ASP A 243 4.95 2.55 11.22
N VAL A 244 5.74 3.46 11.77
CA VAL A 244 5.66 3.81 13.19
C VAL A 244 4.52 4.81 13.44
N PRO A 245 3.71 4.66 14.49
CA PRO A 245 2.59 5.56 14.78
C PRO A 245 3.00 7.03 14.92
N GLY A 246 4.19 7.30 15.47
CA GLY A 246 4.74 8.65 15.62
C GLY A 246 4.99 9.39 14.30
N PHE A 247 4.93 8.68 13.16
CA PHE A 247 5.12 9.28 11.83
C PHE A 247 3.84 9.96 11.28
N LEU A 248 2.65 9.58 11.78
CA LEU A 248 1.38 10.07 11.26
C LEU A 248 1.27 11.61 11.18
N PRO A 249 1.69 12.38 12.20
CA PRO A 249 1.62 13.84 12.13
C PRO A 249 2.43 14.45 10.97
N TYR A 250 3.47 13.77 10.48
CA TYR A 250 4.27 14.25 9.35
C TYR A 250 3.54 14.07 8.03
N TYR A 251 2.84 12.94 7.83
CA TYR A 251 1.96 12.77 6.67
C TYR A 251 0.86 13.83 6.63
N GLU A 252 0.24 14.12 7.78
CA GLU A 252 -0.82 15.13 7.89
C GLU A 252 -0.32 16.54 7.60
N ARG A 253 0.90 16.88 8.05
CA ARG A 253 1.51 18.19 7.77
C ARG A 253 1.85 18.38 6.30
N LEU A 254 2.29 17.33 5.59
CA LEU A 254 2.61 17.40 4.17
C LEU A 254 1.39 17.76 3.32
N ASN A 255 0.20 17.27 3.69
CA ASN A 255 -1.04 17.66 3.05
C ASN A 255 -2.27 17.49 3.97
N PRO A 256 -2.64 18.53 4.72
CA PRO A 256 -3.77 18.47 5.65
C PRO A 256 -5.11 18.25 4.95
N VAL A 257 -5.24 18.66 3.68
CA VAL A 257 -6.47 18.49 2.90
C VAL A 257 -6.64 17.02 2.53
N PHE A 258 -5.58 16.37 2.06
CA PHE A 258 -5.56 14.93 1.76
C PHE A 258 -5.81 14.10 3.03
N ALA A 259 -5.20 14.45 4.16
CA ALA A 259 -5.44 13.76 5.43
C ALA A 259 -6.93 13.81 5.86
N ARG A 260 -7.57 14.99 5.75
CA ARG A 260 -9.02 15.12 6.00
C ARG A 260 -9.86 14.37 4.97
N TRP A 261 -9.41 14.30 3.71
CA TRP A 261 -10.07 13.51 2.68
C TRP A 261 -10.03 12.02 3.03
N LEU A 262 -8.86 11.46 3.36
CA LEU A 262 -8.72 10.07 3.82
C LEU A 262 -9.61 9.77 5.04
N THR A 263 -9.59 10.65 6.04
CA THR A 263 -10.38 10.47 7.28
C THR A 263 -11.87 10.34 6.96
N ARG A 264 -12.41 11.28 6.17
CA ARG A 264 -13.83 11.28 5.79
C ARG A 264 -14.25 9.99 5.07
N HIS A 265 -13.40 9.44 4.21
CA HIS A 265 -13.73 8.22 3.45
C HIS A 265 -13.55 6.96 4.30
N SER A 266 -12.59 6.93 5.21
CA SER A 266 -12.38 5.77 6.08
C SER A 266 -13.54 5.55 7.07
N THR A 267 -14.22 6.60 7.51
CA THR A 267 -15.32 6.54 8.49
C THR A 267 -16.73 6.41 7.89
N ALA A 268 -16.88 6.49 6.57
CA ALA A 268 -18.18 6.62 5.90
C ALA A 268 -18.95 5.31 5.64
N GLY A 269 -18.82 4.29 6.49
CA GLY A 269 -19.53 3.02 6.30
C GLY A 269 -19.72 2.24 7.58
#